data_AF-A0A7Y4WE46-F1
#
_entry.id   AF-A0A7Y4WE46-F1
#
_cell.length_a   1.000
_cell.length_b   1.000
_cell.length_c   1.000
_cell.angle_alpha   90.00
_cell.angle_beta   90.00
_cell.angle_gamma   90.00
#
_symmetry.space_group_name_H-M   'P 1'
#
loop_
_entity.id
_entity.type
_entity.pdbx_description
1 polymer ?
#
loop_
_entity_poly.entity_id
_entity_poly.type
_entity_poly.pdbx_seq_one_letter_code
_entity_poly.pdbx_strand_id
1 'polypeptide(L)'
;MSAGTRPERIAALGFDYASQPKVRLERCNLCGESVFVGLTHRDRYGYPAEASGCTRCGLVFLDPVMTSEAYGKFYMGTYRPLVSAFHGRLIDARTIQQEQREYAVERGDLLAPYVVGQSYRTLLDIGGSTGVVADAFARRFNLRGTVIDPAPLETAQAQALGLETIEGLVEDVDLGSRRFDVVILCQTVDHLLDTAGTLARVRQLLSPGGLLFVDIVDFRAAYLRNWSVEGAIKIDHPYYLTEGTMVAYLVRAGFEVVRSDYAADHLHVSYVARPSTPQPTYLPSSDDVKRLWNELRYVQNAPSPRA
;
A
#
# COMPACT_ATOMS: atom_id res chain seq x y z
N MET A 1 -5.53 2.17 28.77
CA MET A 1 -6.08 1.26 27.74
C MET A 1 -6.72 0.07 28.44
N SER A 2 -7.82 -0.46 27.90
CA SER A 2 -8.54 -1.60 28.47
C SER A 2 -7.62 -2.83 28.58
N ALA A 3 -7.61 -3.48 29.75
CA ALA A 3 -6.83 -4.68 30.07
C ALA A 3 -7.35 -5.98 29.40
N GLY A 4 -8.23 -5.86 28.40
CA GLY A 4 -8.85 -7.00 27.71
C GLY A 4 -7.97 -7.68 26.67
N THR A 5 -8.36 -8.88 26.29
CA THR A 5 -7.82 -9.67 25.18
C THR A 5 -7.97 -8.91 23.85
N ARG A 6 -7.23 -9.34 22.81
CA ARG A 6 -7.28 -8.69 21.48
C ARG A 6 -8.71 -8.62 20.92
N PRO A 7 -9.52 -9.70 20.90
CA PRO A 7 -10.90 -9.64 20.42
C PRO A 7 -11.77 -8.66 21.20
N GLU A 8 -11.63 -8.61 22.53
CA GLU A 8 -12.39 -7.68 23.38
C GLU A 8 -12.07 -6.22 23.08
N ARG A 9 -10.79 -5.88 22.86
CA ARG A 9 -10.39 -4.51 22.50
C ARG A 9 -10.93 -4.09 21.14
N ILE A 10 -10.94 -4.99 20.15
CA ILE A 10 -11.47 -4.71 18.82
C ILE A 10 -13.00 -4.54 18.88
N ALA A 11 -13.69 -5.45 19.57
CA ALA A 11 -15.15 -5.38 19.74
C ALA A 11 -15.59 -4.09 20.43
N ALA A 12 -14.81 -3.60 21.41
CA ALA A 12 -15.09 -2.35 22.12
C ALA A 12 -15.08 -1.09 21.25
N LEU A 13 -14.53 -1.15 20.02
CA LEU A 13 -14.56 -0.02 19.09
C LEU A 13 -15.95 0.20 18.48
N GLY A 14 -16.83 -0.79 18.53
CA GLY A 14 -18.19 -0.69 17.98
C GLY A 14 -18.24 -0.48 16.46
N PHE A 15 -17.13 -0.69 15.75
CA PHE A 15 -17.11 -0.57 14.29
C PHE A 15 -17.80 -1.77 13.65
N ASP A 16 -18.92 -1.50 12.99
CA ASP A 16 -19.66 -2.49 12.23
C ASP A 16 -19.19 -2.49 10.77
N TYR A 17 -18.22 -3.36 10.47
CA TYR A 17 -17.73 -3.54 9.10
C TYR A 17 -18.84 -4.01 8.15
N ALA A 18 -19.76 -4.86 8.61
CA ALA A 18 -20.76 -5.47 7.74
C ALA A 18 -21.72 -4.44 7.13
N SER A 19 -22.10 -3.41 7.90
CA SER A 19 -23.00 -2.34 7.45
C SER A 19 -22.35 -1.26 6.58
N GLN A 20 -21.00 -1.21 6.47
CA GLN A 20 -20.34 -0.22 5.62
C GLN A 20 -20.73 -0.38 4.15
N PRO A 21 -20.92 0.70 3.37
CA PRO A 21 -21.22 0.61 1.95
C PRO A 21 -20.02 0.04 1.18
N LYS A 22 -20.27 -1.02 0.41
CA LYS A 22 -19.26 -1.78 -0.34
C LYS A 22 -19.68 -1.97 -1.80
N VAL A 23 -18.70 -2.21 -2.66
CA VAL A 23 -18.87 -2.54 -4.07
C VAL A 23 -18.16 -3.84 -4.39
N ARG A 24 -18.72 -4.64 -5.30
CA ARG A 24 -18.04 -5.83 -5.82
C ARG A 24 -17.10 -5.45 -6.94
N LEU A 25 -15.96 -6.13 -7.03
CA LEU A 25 -15.08 -5.98 -8.18
C LEU A 25 -15.62 -6.82 -9.33
N GLU A 26 -16.00 -6.19 -10.44
CA GLU A 26 -16.43 -6.93 -11.64
C GLU A 26 -15.24 -7.43 -12.47
N ARG A 27 -14.11 -6.74 -12.39
CA ARG A 27 -12.88 -7.02 -13.14
C ARG A 27 -11.66 -6.81 -12.25
N CYS A 28 -10.66 -7.67 -12.43
CA CYS A 28 -9.37 -7.57 -11.76
C CYS A 28 -8.66 -6.26 -12.15
N ASN A 29 -8.27 -5.45 -11.16
CA ASN A 29 -7.57 -4.18 -11.35
C ASN A 29 -6.22 -4.31 -12.09
N LEU A 30 -5.58 -5.48 -12.02
CA LEU A 30 -4.33 -5.75 -12.74
C LEU A 30 -4.56 -6.18 -14.20
N CYS A 31 -5.41 -7.18 -14.44
CA CYS A 31 -5.46 -7.89 -15.72
C CYS A 31 -6.81 -7.90 -16.45
N GLY A 32 -7.87 -7.37 -15.83
CA GLY A 32 -9.21 -7.27 -16.41
C GLY A 32 -10.04 -8.56 -16.45
N GLU A 33 -9.51 -9.67 -15.92
CA GLU A 33 -10.23 -10.95 -15.75
C GLU A 33 -11.41 -10.80 -14.78
N SER A 34 -12.44 -11.63 -14.95
CA SER A 34 -13.66 -11.64 -14.11
C SER A 34 -13.91 -12.99 -13.40
N VAL A 35 -12.98 -13.94 -13.52
CA VAL A 35 -13.03 -15.24 -12.82
C VAL A 35 -12.10 -15.26 -11.61
N PHE A 36 -12.70 -15.35 -10.42
CA PHE A 36 -12.01 -15.30 -9.14
C PHE A 36 -12.25 -16.55 -8.29
N VAL A 37 -11.37 -16.78 -7.31
CA VAL A 37 -11.50 -17.84 -6.30
C VAL A 37 -11.52 -17.24 -4.91
N GLY A 38 -12.49 -17.62 -4.07
CA GLY A 38 -12.56 -17.18 -2.68
C GLY A 38 -11.44 -17.81 -1.83
N LEU A 39 -10.84 -17.02 -0.94
CA LEU A 39 -9.72 -17.43 -0.09
C LEU A 39 -10.08 -17.42 1.41
N THR A 40 -10.82 -16.41 1.87
CA THR A 40 -11.29 -16.35 3.26
C THR A 40 -12.57 -15.51 3.34
N HIS A 41 -13.33 -15.70 4.41
CA HIS A 41 -14.56 -14.95 4.71
C HIS A 41 -14.37 -14.00 5.90
N ARG A 42 -13.17 -13.95 6.46
CA ARG A 42 -12.81 -13.08 7.58
C ARG A 42 -11.41 -12.50 7.41
N ASP A 43 -11.18 -11.40 8.10
CA ASP A 43 -9.86 -10.80 8.23
C ASP A 43 -9.23 -11.04 9.62
N ARG A 44 -8.01 -10.53 9.81
CA ARG A 44 -7.26 -10.66 11.06
C ARG A 44 -7.90 -9.98 12.27
N TYR A 45 -8.81 -9.02 12.07
CA TYR A 45 -9.55 -8.37 13.15
C TYR A 45 -10.80 -9.17 13.53
N GLY A 46 -11.19 -10.15 12.71
CA GLY A 46 -12.35 -11.00 12.89
C GLY A 46 -13.62 -10.47 12.24
N TYR A 47 -13.52 -9.42 11.43
CA TYR A 47 -14.63 -8.89 10.64
C TYR A 47 -15.00 -9.84 9.50
N PRO A 48 -16.26 -9.85 9.02
CA PRO A 48 -16.70 -10.68 7.90
C PRO A 48 -16.24 -10.09 6.56
N ALA A 49 -14.93 -10.07 6.33
CA ALA A 49 -14.32 -9.56 5.12
C ALA A 49 -13.92 -10.72 4.21
N GLU A 50 -14.50 -10.74 3.01
CA GLU A 50 -14.22 -11.73 1.98
C GLU A 50 -13.00 -11.30 1.18
N ALA A 51 -12.01 -12.20 1.02
CA ALA A 51 -10.88 -12.00 0.12
C ALA A 51 -10.92 -13.02 -1.00
N SER A 52 -10.70 -12.54 -2.23
CA SER A 52 -10.73 -13.32 -3.47
C SER A 52 -9.43 -13.16 -4.24
N GLY A 53 -9.08 -14.18 -5.03
CA GLY A 53 -7.89 -14.22 -5.88
C GLY A 53 -8.23 -14.31 -7.36
N CYS A 54 -7.57 -13.51 -8.19
CA CYS A 54 -7.74 -13.53 -9.64
C CYS A 54 -7.10 -14.78 -10.27
N THR A 55 -7.89 -15.67 -10.86
CA THR A 55 -7.41 -16.94 -11.41
C THR A 55 -6.35 -16.79 -12.52
N ARG A 56 -6.35 -15.66 -13.25
CA ARG A 56 -5.39 -15.36 -14.33
C ARG A 56 -4.04 -14.82 -13.86
N CYS A 57 -4.02 -13.86 -12.94
CA CYS A 57 -2.80 -13.11 -12.60
C CYS A 57 -2.32 -13.24 -11.15
N GLY A 58 -3.09 -13.91 -10.27
CA GLY A 58 -2.68 -14.10 -8.88
C GLY A 58 -2.98 -12.93 -7.93
N LEU A 59 -3.47 -11.78 -8.42
CA LEU A 59 -3.84 -10.65 -7.55
C LEU A 59 -4.92 -11.06 -6.56
N VAL A 60 -4.68 -10.79 -5.27
CA VAL A 60 -5.66 -11.00 -4.20
C VAL A 60 -6.22 -9.65 -3.75
N PHE A 61 -7.51 -9.61 -3.42
CA PHE A 61 -8.23 -8.39 -3.08
C PHE A 61 -9.44 -8.68 -2.19
N LEU A 62 -9.94 -7.65 -1.50
CA LEU A 62 -11.24 -7.72 -0.83
C LEU A 62 -12.36 -7.67 -1.87
N ASP A 63 -13.34 -8.57 -1.77
CA ASP A 63 -14.53 -8.55 -2.62
C ASP A 63 -15.76 -9.07 -1.85
N PRO A 64 -16.71 -8.20 -1.47
CA PRO A 64 -16.81 -6.78 -1.83
C PRO A 64 -15.86 -5.88 -1.01
N VAL A 65 -15.39 -4.79 -1.61
CA VAL A 65 -14.51 -3.78 -1.00
C VAL A 65 -15.31 -2.56 -0.53
N MET A 66 -14.91 -1.89 0.55
CA MET A 66 -15.55 -0.62 0.96
C MET A 66 -15.45 0.45 -0.14
N THR A 67 -16.50 1.26 -0.27
CA THR A 67 -16.49 2.43 -1.17
C THR A 67 -15.47 3.47 -0.71
N SER A 68 -15.07 4.38 -1.61
CA SER A 68 -14.19 5.51 -1.26
C SER A 68 -14.74 6.34 -0.09
N GLU A 69 -16.05 6.61 -0.06
CA GLU A 69 -16.70 7.30 1.05
C GLU A 69 -16.57 6.53 2.38
N ALA A 70 -16.77 5.21 2.36
CA ALA A 70 -16.62 4.38 3.55
C ALA A 70 -15.17 4.34 4.04
N TYR A 71 -14.20 4.20 3.14
CA TYR A 71 -12.79 4.27 3.52
C TYR A 71 -12.42 5.63 4.10
N GLY A 72 -12.90 6.73 3.51
CA GLY A 72 -12.68 8.08 4.06
C GLY A 72 -13.15 8.20 5.51
N LYS A 73 -14.38 7.76 5.80
CA LYS A 73 -14.92 7.71 7.17
C LYS A 73 -14.11 6.79 8.10
N PHE A 74 -13.71 5.63 7.60
CA PHE A 74 -12.91 4.66 8.33
C PHE A 74 -11.53 5.22 8.72
N TYR A 75 -10.82 5.87 7.79
CA TYR A 75 -9.51 6.47 8.05
C TYR A 75 -9.58 7.67 9.00
N MET A 76 -10.61 8.51 8.89
CA MET A 76 -10.80 9.66 9.77
C MET A 76 -11.07 9.29 11.24
N GLY A 77 -11.67 8.12 11.50
CA GLY A 77 -12.14 7.75 12.84
C GLY A 77 -11.61 6.42 13.35
N THR A 78 -11.91 5.32 12.65
CA THR A 78 -11.77 3.95 13.17
C THR A 78 -10.38 3.36 12.97
N TYR A 79 -9.68 3.70 11.89
CA TYR A 79 -8.45 3.03 11.49
C TYR A 79 -7.39 3.00 12.61
N ARG A 80 -7.00 4.17 13.14
CA ARG A 80 -5.96 4.24 14.18
C ARG A 80 -6.38 3.55 15.50
N PRO A 81 -7.62 3.73 16.01
CA PRO A 81 -8.12 2.94 17.13
C PRO A 81 -8.11 1.43 16.87
N LEU A 82 -8.44 0.98 15.67
CA LEU A 82 -8.44 -0.44 15.29
C LEU A 82 -7.04 -1.03 15.32
N VAL A 83 -6.06 -0.36 14.71
CA VAL A 83 -4.67 -0.81 14.74
C VAL A 83 -4.14 -0.83 16.19
N SER A 84 -4.47 0.19 17.00
CA SER A 84 -4.11 0.22 18.43
C SER A 84 -4.72 -0.96 19.21
N ALA A 85 -6.01 -1.23 19.00
CA ALA A 85 -6.72 -2.35 19.63
C ALA A 85 -6.10 -3.71 19.25
N PHE A 86 -5.75 -3.90 17.97
CA PHE A 86 -5.13 -5.11 17.47
C PHE A 86 -3.77 -5.39 18.13
N HIS A 87 -2.89 -4.38 18.19
CA HIS A 87 -1.55 -4.52 18.78
C HIS A 87 -1.54 -4.46 20.31
N GLY A 88 -2.58 -3.88 20.94
CA GLY A 88 -2.62 -3.71 22.39
C GLY A 88 -1.70 -2.61 22.90
N ARG A 89 -1.27 -1.70 22.02
CA ARG A 89 -0.50 -0.50 22.35
C ARG A 89 -1.17 0.73 21.73
N LEU A 90 -1.00 1.89 22.34
CA LEU A 90 -1.48 3.13 21.77
C LEU A 90 -0.58 3.48 20.59
N ILE A 91 -1.18 3.66 19.42
CA ILE A 91 -0.50 4.17 18.23
C ILE A 91 -1.00 5.59 18.03
N ASP A 92 -0.25 6.53 18.60
CA ASP A 92 -0.53 7.97 18.55
C ASP A 92 0.38 8.68 17.53
N ALA A 93 0.11 9.96 17.29
CA ALA A 93 0.86 10.76 16.33
C ALA A 93 2.38 10.75 16.61
N ARG A 94 2.80 10.79 17.88
CA ARG A 94 4.23 10.76 18.24
C ARG A 94 4.90 9.43 17.88
N THR A 95 4.27 8.32 18.23
CA THR A 95 4.80 6.98 17.94
C THR A 95 4.89 6.76 16.43
N ILE A 96 3.86 7.18 15.69
CA ILE A 96 3.83 7.11 14.21
C ILE A 96 4.96 7.94 13.61
N GLN A 97 5.12 9.19 14.05
CA GLN A 97 6.17 10.07 13.52
C GLN A 97 7.57 9.50 13.78
N GLN A 98 7.79 8.83 14.91
CA GLN A 98 9.06 8.15 15.18
C GLN A 98 9.27 6.95 14.24
N GLU A 99 8.28 6.08 14.10
CA GLU A 99 8.33 4.93 13.17
C GLU A 99 8.55 5.41 11.71
N GLN A 100 7.90 6.50 11.30
CA GLN A 100 8.08 7.11 9.97
C GLN A 100 9.48 7.71 9.77
N ARG A 101 10.13 8.24 10.82
CA ARG A 101 11.51 8.74 10.74
C ARG A 101 12.50 7.59 10.55
N GLU A 102 12.33 6.49 11.30
CA GLU A 102 13.16 5.29 11.17
C GLU A 102 13.01 4.69 9.77
N TYR A 103 11.76 4.55 9.31
CA TYR A 103 11.44 4.16 7.95
C TYR A 103 12.10 5.08 6.91
N ALA A 104 12.02 6.41 7.08
CA ALA A 104 12.62 7.36 6.15
C ALA A 104 14.16 7.28 6.13
N VAL A 105 14.82 6.94 7.22
CA VAL A 105 16.27 6.71 7.21
C VAL A 105 16.60 5.48 6.37
N GLU A 106 15.97 4.34 6.65
CA GLU A 106 16.21 3.07 5.95
C GLU A 106 15.92 3.20 4.44
N ARG A 107 14.76 3.77 4.08
CA ARG A 107 14.43 3.97 2.66
C ARG A 107 15.27 5.05 2.00
N GLY A 108 15.64 6.10 2.74
CA GLY A 108 16.58 7.10 2.23
C GLY A 108 17.93 6.50 1.86
N ASP A 109 18.43 5.53 2.63
CA ASP A 109 19.68 4.82 2.31
C ASP A 109 19.54 3.98 1.03
N LEU A 110 18.41 3.30 0.86
CA LEU A 110 18.10 2.54 -0.36
C LEU A 110 17.99 3.45 -1.61
N LEU A 111 17.39 4.63 -1.48
CA LEU A 111 17.21 5.59 -2.58
C LEU A 111 18.49 6.36 -2.92
N ALA A 112 19.39 6.57 -1.96
CA ALA A 112 20.54 7.47 -2.13
C ALA A 112 21.39 7.19 -3.39
N PRO A 113 21.71 5.93 -3.75
CA PRO A 113 22.46 5.63 -4.98
C PRO A 113 21.76 6.05 -6.28
N TYR A 114 20.44 6.25 -6.25
CA TYR A 114 19.63 6.58 -7.41
C TYR A 114 19.28 8.07 -7.51
N VAL A 115 19.46 8.82 -6.42
CA VAL A 115 19.11 10.25 -6.32
C VAL A 115 20.36 11.13 -6.23
N VAL A 116 21.37 10.71 -5.47
CA VAL A 116 22.60 11.51 -5.28
C VAL A 116 23.35 11.62 -6.60
N GLY A 117 23.76 12.85 -6.95
CA GLY A 117 24.44 13.16 -8.21
C GLY A 117 23.50 13.37 -9.40
N GLN A 118 22.20 13.14 -9.25
CA GLN A 118 21.20 13.52 -10.24
C GLN A 118 20.84 15.00 -10.13
N SER A 119 20.32 15.59 -11.21
CA SER A 119 19.82 16.97 -11.24
C SER A 119 18.35 17.08 -10.81
N TYR A 120 17.91 16.21 -9.90
CA TYR A 120 16.54 16.19 -9.38
C TYR A 120 16.30 17.40 -8.48
N ARG A 121 15.08 17.96 -8.56
CA ARG A 121 14.69 19.16 -7.81
C ARG A 121 13.37 19.03 -7.10
N THR A 122 12.52 18.09 -7.49
CA THR A 122 11.13 18.00 -7.02
C THR A 122 10.79 16.59 -6.56
N LEU A 123 10.08 16.51 -5.43
CA LEU A 123 9.58 15.29 -4.82
C LEU A 123 8.06 15.39 -4.67
N LEU A 124 7.34 14.35 -5.08
CA LEU A 124 5.94 14.16 -4.75
C LEU A 124 5.78 12.90 -3.89
N ASP A 125 5.12 13.04 -2.75
CA ASP A 125 4.69 11.94 -1.88
C ASP A 125 3.17 11.77 -1.98
N ILE A 126 2.71 10.62 -2.48
CA ILE A 126 1.30 10.29 -2.65
C ILE A 126 0.89 9.38 -1.48
N GLY A 127 -0.12 9.80 -0.71
CA GLY A 127 -0.43 9.19 0.58
C GLY A 127 0.57 9.59 1.67
N GLY A 128 1.18 10.78 1.53
CA GLY A 128 2.28 11.22 2.38
C GLY A 128 1.90 11.56 3.82
N SER A 129 0.62 11.47 4.19
CA SER A 129 0.14 11.63 5.57
C SER A 129 0.67 12.93 6.19
N THR A 130 1.28 12.85 7.39
CA THR A 130 1.85 13.98 8.12
C THR A 130 3.12 14.58 7.49
N GLY A 131 3.57 14.06 6.34
CA GLY A 131 4.70 14.59 5.58
C GLY A 131 6.08 14.27 6.14
N VAL A 132 6.18 13.43 7.17
CA VAL A 132 7.47 13.09 7.82
C VAL A 132 8.47 12.49 6.83
N VAL A 133 8.01 11.56 5.98
CA VAL A 133 8.88 10.91 4.99
C VAL A 133 9.26 11.88 3.88
N ALA A 134 8.29 12.63 3.35
CA ALA A 134 8.52 13.68 2.36
C ALA A 134 9.53 14.73 2.85
N ASP A 135 9.39 15.26 4.07
CA ASP A 135 10.32 16.24 4.66
C ASP A 135 11.73 15.64 4.83
N ALA A 136 11.84 14.42 5.35
CA ALA A 136 13.11 13.74 5.51
C ALA A 136 13.84 13.56 4.17
N PHE A 137 13.14 13.11 3.13
CA PHE A 137 13.72 12.94 1.79
C PHE A 137 14.04 14.28 1.14
N ALA A 138 13.14 15.26 1.24
CA ALA A 138 13.33 16.60 0.71
C ALA A 138 14.60 17.25 1.29
N ARG A 139 14.81 17.18 2.60
CA ARG A 139 16.03 17.68 3.27
C ARG A 139 17.26 16.89 2.87
N ARG A 140 17.18 15.55 2.91
CA ARG A 140 18.31 14.65 2.64
C ARG A 140 18.84 14.81 1.21
N PHE A 141 17.95 15.00 0.25
CA PHE A 141 18.28 15.06 -1.17
C PHE A 141 18.20 16.47 -1.78
N ASN A 142 17.97 17.49 -0.96
CA ASN A 142 17.80 18.88 -1.39
C ASN A 142 16.72 19.06 -2.48
N LEU A 143 15.55 18.46 -2.24
CA LEU A 143 14.39 18.52 -3.14
C LEU A 143 13.31 19.45 -2.57
N ARG A 144 12.47 20.00 -3.44
CA ARG A 144 11.20 20.62 -3.05
C ARG A 144 10.13 19.54 -2.93
N GLY A 145 9.66 19.30 -1.71
CA GLY A 145 8.62 18.31 -1.42
C GLY A 145 7.20 18.85 -1.57
N THR A 146 6.35 18.04 -2.20
CA THR A 146 4.89 18.18 -2.26
C THR A 146 4.26 16.91 -1.70
N VAL A 147 3.20 17.04 -0.90
CA VAL A 147 2.40 15.91 -0.37
C VAL A 147 0.99 15.99 -0.94
N ILE A 148 0.48 14.86 -1.46
CA ILE A 148 -0.93 14.67 -1.78
C ILE A 148 -1.49 13.64 -0.80
N ASP A 149 -2.54 14.02 -0.07
CA ASP A 149 -3.21 13.13 0.87
C ASP A 149 -4.69 13.53 1.06
N PRO A 150 -5.65 12.59 1.17
CA PRO A 150 -7.06 12.92 1.36
C PRO A 150 -7.42 13.36 2.79
N ALA A 151 -6.52 13.28 3.79
CA ALA A 151 -6.80 13.62 5.18
C ALA A 151 -6.34 15.05 5.56
N PRO A 152 -7.26 16.03 5.72
CA PRO A 152 -6.90 17.44 5.96
C PRO A 152 -6.08 17.70 7.23
N LEU A 153 -6.30 16.88 8.27
CA LEU A 153 -5.53 16.99 9.52
C LEU A 153 -4.08 16.50 9.37
N GLU A 154 -3.83 15.57 8.45
CA GLU A 154 -2.49 15.07 8.16
C GLU A 154 -1.77 16.03 7.21
N THR A 155 -2.44 16.53 6.15
CA THR A 155 -1.89 17.56 5.26
C THR A 155 -1.57 18.86 6.00
N ALA A 156 -2.37 19.29 6.99
CA ALA A 156 -2.03 20.46 7.82
C ALA A 156 -0.70 20.28 8.59
N GLN A 157 -0.39 19.05 9.04
CA GLN A 157 0.89 18.75 9.68
C GLN A 157 2.04 18.77 8.68
N ALA A 158 1.85 18.22 7.47
CA ALA A 158 2.83 18.29 6.39
C ALA A 158 3.13 19.75 6.00
N GLN A 159 2.10 20.61 5.95
CA GLN A 159 2.26 22.03 5.66
C GLN A 159 3.08 22.73 6.75
N ALA A 160 2.90 22.37 8.02
CA ALA A 160 3.69 22.90 9.13
C ALA A 160 5.19 22.51 9.06
N LEU A 161 5.54 21.46 8.30
CA LEU A 161 6.94 21.11 7.99
C LEU A 161 7.53 21.97 6.85
N GLY A 162 6.72 22.82 6.22
CA GLY A 162 7.12 23.67 5.09
C GLY A 162 6.95 23.01 3.72
N LEU A 163 6.21 21.90 3.65
CA LEU A 163 5.89 21.21 2.40
C LEU A 163 4.71 21.90 1.70
N GLU A 164 4.69 21.84 0.38
CA GLU A 164 3.45 22.10 -0.36
C GLU A 164 2.49 20.93 -0.12
N THR A 165 1.22 21.22 0.14
CA THR A 165 0.22 20.18 0.40
C THR A 165 -1.00 20.34 -0.49
N ILE A 166 -1.57 19.20 -0.85
CA ILE A 166 -2.72 19.10 -1.74
C ILE A 166 -3.66 18.07 -1.12
N GLU A 167 -4.89 18.50 -0.83
CA GLU A 167 -5.91 17.62 -0.27
C GLU A 167 -6.65 16.87 -1.37
N GLY A 168 -6.66 15.55 -1.30
CA GLY A 168 -7.41 14.69 -2.21
C GLY A 168 -6.66 13.44 -2.67
N LEU A 169 -7.29 12.71 -3.59
CA LEU A 169 -6.69 11.55 -4.27
C LEU A 169 -5.94 12.03 -5.51
N VAL A 170 -4.81 11.41 -5.85
CA VAL A 170 -3.94 11.86 -6.96
C VAL A 170 -4.63 11.75 -8.33
N GLU A 171 -5.62 10.88 -8.44
CA GLU A 171 -6.49 10.67 -9.59
C GLU A 171 -7.45 11.84 -9.82
N ASP A 172 -7.90 12.48 -8.73
CA ASP A 172 -8.94 13.52 -8.76
C ASP A 172 -8.35 14.94 -8.82
N VAL A 173 -7.09 15.11 -8.44
CA VAL A 173 -6.43 16.42 -8.41
C VAL A 173 -5.88 16.81 -9.79
N ASP A 174 -6.27 18.01 -10.24
CA ASP A 174 -5.64 18.67 -11.38
C ASP A 174 -4.30 19.31 -10.99
N LEU A 175 -3.21 18.65 -11.40
CA LEU A 175 -1.83 19.15 -11.25
C LEU A 175 -1.34 19.89 -12.50
N GLY A 176 -2.21 20.12 -13.49
CA GLY A 176 -1.88 20.74 -14.76
C GLY A 176 -0.70 20.06 -15.46
N SER A 177 0.28 20.86 -15.90
CA SER A 177 1.49 20.38 -16.58
C SER A 177 2.62 20.02 -15.62
N ARG A 178 2.40 19.98 -14.30
CA ARG A 178 3.46 19.69 -13.33
C ARG A 178 4.08 18.32 -13.59
N ARG A 179 5.39 18.24 -13.37
CA ARG A 179 6.15 17.00 -13.34
C ARG A 179 7.05 17.00 -12.12
N PHE A 180 7.33 15.80 -11.61
CA PHE A 180 8.16 15.59 -10.44
C PHE A 180 9.34 14.70 -10.82
N ASP A 181 10.50 14.98 -10.24
CA ASP A 181 11.71 14.20 -10.50
C ASP A 181 11.76 12.91 -9.67
N VAL A 182 11.19 12.95 -8.48
CA VAL A 182 11.02 11.79 -7.62
C VAL A 182 9.55 11.71 -7.21
N VAL A 183 8.93 10.55 -7.41
CA VAL A 183 7.59 10.25 -6.87
C VAL A 183 7.73 9.07 -5.92
N ILE A 184 7.14 9.18 -4.73
CA ILE A 184 7.16 8.13 -3.72
C ILE A 184 5.74 7.74 -3.32
N LEU A 185 5.53 6.44 -3.10
CA LEU A 185 4.33 5.86 -2.47
C LEU A 185 4.82 5.01 -1.30
N CYS A 186 4.94 5.62 -0.13
CA CYS A 186 5.44 4.94 1.07
C CYS A 186 4.27 4.38 1.87
N GLN A 187 4.22 3.06 2.04
CA GLN A 187 3.17 2.33 2.77
C GLN A 187 1.75 2.71 2.32
N THR A 188 1.59 3.04 1.03
CA THR A 188 0.35 3.60 0.48
C THR A 188 -0.31 2.67 -0.52
N VAL A 189 0.46 1.96 -1.35
CA VAL A 189 -0.06 1.28 -2.54
C VAL A 189 -1.08 0.19 -2.22
N ASP A 190 -0.94 -0.50 -1.08
CA ASP A 190 -1.88 -1.53 -0.61
C ASP A 190 -3.25 -0.95 -0.18
N HIS A 191 -3.32 0.37 0.06
CA HIS A 191 -4.53 1.10 0.47
C HIS A 191 -5.27 1.76 -0.70
N LEU A 192 -4.71 1.73 -1.91
CA LEU A 192 -5.32 2.33 -3.09
C LEU A 192 -6.56 1.54 -3.53
N LEU A 193 -7.58 2.24 -4.03
CA LEU A 193 -8.77 1.61 -4.60
C LEU A 193 -8.60 1.24 -6.08
N ASP A 194 -7.69 1.93 -6.78
CA ASP A 194 -7.34 1.69 -8.18
C ASP A 194 -5.82 1.76 -8.40
N THR A 195 -5.09 0.73 -7.99
CA THR A 195 -3.62 0.66 -8.12
C THR A 195 -3.15 0.89 -9.56
N ALA A 196 -3.84 0.32 -10.56
CA ALA A 196 -3.51 0.53 -11.97
C ALA A 196 -3.67 2.00 -12.39
N GLY A 197 -4.81 2.63 -12.05
CA GLY A 197 -5.09 4.04 -12.34
C GLY A 197 -4.09 4.97 -11.66
N THR A 198 -3.80 4.74 -10.37
CA THR A 198 -2.80 5.52 -9.62
C THR A 198 -1.43 5.43 -10.27
N LEU A 199 -0.95 4.24 -10.63
CA LEU A 199 0.39 4.08 -11.24
C LEU A 199 0.46 4.67 -12.65
N ALA A 200 -0.63 4.60 -13.42
CA ALA A 200 -0.72 5.31 -14.69
C ALA A 200 -0.64 6.83 -14.49
N ARG A 201 -1.30 7.37 -13.45
CA ARG A 201 -1.22 8.78 -13.08
C ARG A 201 0.19 9.16 -12.62
N VAL A 202 0.84 8.34 -11.80
CA VAL A 202 2.24 8.51 -11.39
C VAL A 202 3.15 8.58 -12.61
N ARG A 203 2.96 7.72 -13.61
CA ARG A 203 3.76 7.74 -14.85
C ARG A 203 3.62 9.03 -15.62
N GLN A 204 2.45 9.66 -15.61
CA GLN A 204 2.20 10.96 -16.23
C GLN A 204 2.83 12.11 -15.44
N LEU A 205 2.86 12.01 -14.11
CA LEU A 205 3.41 13.03 -13.21
C LEU A 205 4.94 12.95 -13.11
N LEU A 206 5.55 11.81 -13.39
CA LEU A 206 7.00 11.65 -13.32
C LEU A 206 7.70 12.30 -14.53
N SER A 207 8.83 12.96 -14.28
CA SER A 207 9.67 13.50 -15.35
C SER A 207 10.31 12.38 -16.18
N PRO A 208 10.71 12.61 -17.44
CA PRO A 208 11.24 11.54 -18.31
C PRO A 208 12.46 10.80 -17.76
N GLY A 209 13.28 11.48 -16.96
CA GLY A 209 14.43 10.90 -16.28
C GLY A 209 14.21 10.67 -14.78
N GLY A 210 12.98 10.76 -14.31
CA GLY A 210 12.65 10.71 -12.89
C GLY A 210 12.72 9.31 -12.28
N LEU A 211 12.43 9.23 -10.99
CA LEU A 211 12.49 8.03 -10.18
C LEU A 211 11.16 7.80 -9.46
N LEU A 212 10.66 6.57 -9.51
CA LEU A 212 9.57 6.10 -8.67
C LEU A 212 10.15 5.24 -7.53
N PHE A 213 9.71 5.50 -6.31
CA PHE A 213 9.83 4.57 -5.20
C PHE A 213 8.44 4.13 -4.73
N VAL A 214 8.26 2.84 -4.51
CA VAL A 214 7.03 2.27 -3.95
C VAL A 214 7.38 1.04 -3.13
N ASP A 215 6.72 0.84 -2.01
CA ASP A 215 6.82 -0.39 -1.23
C ASP A 215 5.45 -1.03 -1.01
N ILE A 216 5.47 -2.35 -0.80
CA ILE A 216 4.28 -3.17 -0.53
C ILE A 216 4.47 -3.93 0.78
N VAL A 217 3.37 -4.29 1.41
CA VAL A 217 3.33 -5.47 2.28
C VAL A 217 3.23 -6.72 1.40
N ASP A 218 4.31 -7.52 1.32
CA ASP A 218 4.24 -8.75 0.52
C ASP A 218 3.26 -9.75 1.14
N PHE A 219 2.18 -10.01 0.42
CA PHE A 219 1.12 -10.92 0.86
C PHE A 219 1.66 -12.32 1.13
N ARG A 220 2.64 -12.78 0.32
CA ARG A 220 3.26 -14.08 0.51
C ARG A 220 4.04 -14.16 1.82
N ALA A 221 4.90 -13.18 2.08
CA ALA A 221 5.58 -13.06 3.36
C ALA A 221 4.58 -12.96 4.53
N ALA A 222 3.47 -12.25 4.36
CA ALA A 222 2.45 -12.07 5.38
C ALA A 222 1.77 -13.40 5.77
N TYR A 223 1.21 -14.15 4.81
CA TYR A 223 0.49 -15.39 5.14
C TYR A 223 1.43 -16.51 5.59
N LEU A 224 2.68 -16.55 5.11
CA LEU A 224 3.68 -17.53 5.55
C LEU A 224 4.14 -17.24 6.98
N ARG A 225 4.36 -15.96 7.32
CA ARG A 225 4.72 -15.54 8.69
C ARG A 225 3.63 -15.87 9.68
N ASN A 226 2.38 -15.61 9.30
CA ASN A 226 1.22 -15.83 10.16
C ASN A 226 0.77 -17.30 10.15
N TRP A 227 1.26 -18.08 9.19
CA TRP A 227 0.69 -19.39 8.82
C TRP A 227 -0.83 -19.34 8.72
N SER A 228 -1.35 -18.29 8.11
CA SER A 228 -2.78 -18.01 8.07
C SER A 228 -3.09 -17.00 6.97
N VAL A 229 -3.97 -17.40 6.05
CA VAL A 229 -4.51 -16.50 5.03
C VAL A 229 -5.41 -15.45 5.70
N GLU A 230 -6.38 -15.87 6.53
CA GLU A 230 -7.23 -14.97 7.33
C GLU A 230 -6.40 -13.96 8.14
N GLY A 231 -5.33 -14.43 8.80
CA GLY A 231 -4.44 -13.58 9.59
C GLY A 231 -3.63 -12.56 8.79
N ALA A 232 -3.47 -12.77 7.47
CA ALA A 232 -2.82 -11.82 6.57
C ALA A 232 -3.78 -10.79 5.96
N ILE A 233 -5.08 -11.07 5.92
CA ILE A 233 -6.12 -10.17 5.41
C ILE A 233 -6.43 -9.07 6.44
N LYS A 234 -6.67 -7.86 5.97
CA LYS A 234 -7.07 -6.68 6.76
C LYS A 234 -8.08 -5.84 6.01
N ILE A 235 -9.17 -5.43 6.65
CA ILE A 235 -10.19 -4.58 6.01
C ILE A 235 -9.67 -3.24 5.46
N ASP A 236 -8.51 -2.78 5.94
CA ASP A 236 -7.83 -1.56 5.49
C ASP A 236 -7.02 -1.73 4.18
N HIS A 237 -6.85 -2.95 3.66
CA HIS A 237 -6.12 -3.22 2.41
C HIS A 237 -7.08 -3.73 1.31
N PRO A 238 -7.46 -2.89 0.32
CA PRO A 238 -8.21 -3.33 -0.85
C PRO A 238 -7.51 -4.42 -1.67
N TYR A 239 -6.18 -4.35 -1.80
CA TYR A 239 -5.36 -5.28 -2.57
C TYR A 239 -4.26 -5.90 -1.71
N TYR A 240 -3.89 -7.13 -2.04
CA TYR A 240 -2.83 -7.90 -1.38
C TYR A 240 -1.79 -8.28 -2.43
N LEU A 241 -0.73 -7.47 -2.47
CA LEU A 241 0.28 -7.54 -3.51
C LEU A 241 1.35 -8.56 -3.14
N THR A 242 1.72 -9.38 -4.12
CA THR A 242 2.97 -10.14 -4.12
C THR A 242 4.02 -9.44 -4.97
N GLU A 243 5.28 -9.86 -4.87
CA GLU A 243 6.36 -9.35 -5.73
C GLU A 243 5.99 -9.44 -7.22
N GLY A 244 5.47 -10.59 -7.67
CA GLY A 244 5.08 -10.80 -9.06
C GLY A 244 3.97 -9.84 -9.51
N THR A 245 2.94 -9.62 -8.68
CA THR A 245 1.85 -8.70 -9.03
C THR A 245 2.28 -7.24 -9.00
N MET A 246 3.17 -6.84 -8.07
CA MET A 246 3.66 -5.46 -8.00
C MET A 246 4.57 -5.14 -9.20
N VAL A 247 5.49 -6.05 -9.55
CA VAL A 247 6.29 -5.92 -10.78
C VAL A 247 5.39 -5.84 -12.00
N ALA A 248 4.32 -6.64 -12.07
CA ALA A 248 3.39 -6.56 -13.19
C ALA A 248 2.66 -5.22 -13.28
N TYR A 249 2.21 -4.66 -12.15
CA TYR A 249 1.65 -3.31 -12.12
C TYR A 249 2.64 -2.26 -12.64
N LEU A 250 3.89 -2.28 -12.16
CA LEU A 250 4.93 -1.34 -12.58
C LEU A 250 5.23 -1.43 -14.07
N VAL A 251 5.48 -2.65 -14.58
CA VAL A 251 5.81 -2.87 -15.99
C VAL A 251 4.66 -2.46 -16.92
N ARG A 252 3.42 -2.78 -16.55
CA ARG A 252 2.22 -2.37 -17.31
C ARG A 252 2.03 -0.85 -17.31
N ALA A 253 2.36 -0.17 -16.22
CA ALA A 253 2.31 1.28 -16.11
C ALA A 253 3.50 2.00 -16.79
N GLY A 254 4.44 1.26 -17.40
CA GLY A 254 5.59 1.84 -18.09
C GLY A 254 6.73 2.20 -17.16
N PHE A 255 7.02 1.31 -16.23
CA PHE A 255 8.19 1.38 -15.36
C PHE A 255 9.09 0.16 -15.54
N GLU A 256 10.39 0.39 -15.43
CA GLU A 256 11.41 -0.65 -15.27
C GLU A 256 11.88 -0.65 -13.81
N VAL A 257 11.83 -1.81 -13.16
CA VAL A 257 12.35 -1.99 -11.80
C VAL A 257 13.87 -2.10 -11.86
N VAL A 258 14.57 -1.14 -11.24
CA VAL A 258 16.04 -1.10 -11.18
C VAL A 258 16.58 -1.59 -9.83
N ARG A 259 15.71 -1.72 -8.83
CA ARG A 259 16.00 -2.34 -7.54
C ARG A 259 14.73 -2.90 -6.92
N SER A 260 14.85 -4.08 -6.34
CA SER A 260 13.93 -4.59 -5.31
C SER A 260 14.74 -4.91 -4.06
N ASP A 261 14.17 -4.68 -2.88
CA ASP A 261 14.84 -4.95 -1.61
C ASP A 261 13.80 -5.25 -0.52
N TYR A 262 14.02 -6.33 0.24
CA TYR A 262 13.22 -6.60 1.43
C TYR A 262 13.71 -5.72 2.57
N ALA A 263 12.77 -5.09 3.28
CA ALA A 263 13.04 -4.43 4.54
C ALA A 263 13.61 -5.42 5.57
N ALA A 264 14.25 -4.90 6.62
CA ALA A 264 14.78 -5.70 7.72
C ALA A 264 13.72 -6.57 8.40
N ASP A 265 12.44 -6.20 8.30
CA ASP A 265 11.34 -6.98 8.85
C ASP A 265 10.94 -8.20 8.00
N HIS A 266 11.51 -8.38 6.80
CA HIS A 266 11.19 -9.43 5.82
C HIS A 266 9.71 -9.53 5.45
N LEU A 267 8.96 -8.43 5.56
CA LEU A 267 7.55 -8.32 5.22
C LEU A 267 7.33 -7.31 4.12
N HIS A 268 8.00 -6.16 4.22
CA HIS A 268 7.88 -5.10 3.24
C HIS A 268 8.91 -5.28 2.12
N VAL A 269 8.49 -5.07 0.88
CA VAL A 269 9.37 -5.07 -0.29
C VAL A 269 9.32 -3.71 -0.94
N SER A 270 10.49 -3.08 -1.06
CA SER A 270 10.68 -1.80 -1.73
C SER A 270 11.07 -1.99 -3.19
N TYR A 271 10.58 -1.12 -4.06
CA TYR A 271 10.92 -1.06 -5.47
C TYR A 271 11.41 0.34 -5.82
N VAL A 272 12.56 0.42 -6.47
CA VAL A 272 13.02 1.62 -7.17
C VAL A 272 12.84 1.37 -8.65
N ALA A 273 12.14 2.28 -9.32
CA ALA A 273 11.77 2.12 -10.71
C ALA A 273 11.99 3.40 -11.52
N ARG A 274 12.25 3.23 -12.82
CA ARG A 274 12.45 4.32 -13.79
C ARG A 274 11.39 4.27 -14.88
N PRO A 275 11.06 5.41 -15.51
CA PRO A 275 10.28 5.44 -16.73
C PRO A 275 10.80 4.45 -17.79
N SER A 276 9.89 3.65 -18.33
CA SER A 276 10.14 2.74 -19.45
C SER A 276 8.92 2.72 -20.39
N THR A 277 8.96 1.84 -21.39
CA THR A 277 7.85 1.62 -22.32
C THR A 277 6.82 0.69 -21.65
N PRO A 278 5.53 1.09 -21.56
CA PRO A 278 4.47 0.24 -21.04
C PRO A 278 4.39 -1.10 -21.76
N GLN A 279 4.19 -2.19 -21.00
CA GLN A 279 3.89 -3.51 -21.56
C GLN A 279 2.51 -4.00 -21.08
N PRO A 280 1.42 -3.66 -21.80
CA PRO A 280 0.05 -3.92 -21.36
C PRO A 280 -0.35 -5.40 -21.24
N THR A 281 0.49 -6.31 -21.72
CA THR A 281 0.27 -7.76 -21.65
C THR A 281 1.12 -8.47 -20.60
N TYR A 282 2.05 -7.75 -19.95
CA TYR A 282 2.90 -8.33 -18.91
C TYR A 282 2.05 -8.73 -17.70
N LEU A 283 2.22 -9.97 -17.23
CA LEU A 283 1.55 -10.59 -16.10
C LEU A 283 2.48 -11.64 -15.46
N PRO A 284 2.25 -12.02 -14.19
CA PRO A 284 2.88 -13.20 -13.60
C PRO A 284 2.65 -14.44 -14.47
N SER A 285 3.63 -15.35 -14.54
CA SER A 285 3.50 -16.55 -15.35
C SER A 285 2.38 -17.46 -14.82
N SER A 286 1.78 -18.26 -15.69
CA SER A 286 0.76 -19.23 -15.26
C SER A 286 1.27 -20.20 -14.20
N ASP A 287 2.57 -20.51 -14.21
CA ASP A 287 3.17 -21.42 -13.26
C ASP A 287 3.44 -20.75 -11.91
N ASP A 288 3.78 -19.45 -11.88
CA ASP A 288 3.81 -18.67 -10.64
C ASP A 288 2.43 -18.59 -10.00
N VAL A 289 1.40 -18.32 -10.81
CA VAL A 289 0.02 -18.24 -10.32
C VAL A 289 -0.45 -19.58 -9.77
N LYS A 290 -0.14 -20.71 -10.44
CA LYS A 290 -0.42 -22.06 -9.91
C LYS A 290 0.32 -22.33 -8.60
N ARG A 291 1.60 -21.94 -8.50
CA ARG A 291 2.39 -22.11 -7.28
C ARG A 291 1.78 -21.33 -6.11
N LEU A 292 1.38 -20.08 -6.34
CA LEU A 292 0.68 -19.26 -5.35
C LEU A 292 -0.58 -19.96 -4.83
N TRP A 293 -1.45 -20.46 -5.72
CA TRP A 293 -2.67 -21.14 -5.31
C TRP A 293 -2.43 -22.44 -4.54
N ASN A 294 -1.43 -23.22 -4.95
CA ASN A 294 -1.05 -24.43 -4.23
C ASN A 294 -0.50 -24.11 -2.84
N GLU A 295 0.31 -23.06 -2.69
CA GLU A 295 0.88 -22.64 -1.41
C GLU A 295 -0.21 -22.09 -0.47
N LEU A 296 -1.11 -21.24 -0.97
CA LEU A 296 -2.25 -20.74 -0.19
C LEU A 296 -3.13 -21.89 0.29
N ARG A 297 -3.48 -22.83 -0.60
CA ARG A 297 -4.24 -24.03 -0.22
C ARG A 297 -3.49 -24.86 0.82
N TYR A 298 -2.18 -25.00 0.69
CA TYR A 298 -1.38 -25.72 1.67
C TYR A 298 -1.44 -25.03 3.04
N VAL A 299 -1.22 -23.72 3.12
CA VAL A 299 -1.29 -22.95 4.37
C VAL A 299 -2.69 -23.02 5.02
N GLN A 300 -3.76 -23.05 4.22
CA GLN A 300 -5.13 -23.17 4.73
C GLN A 300 -5.45 -24.55 5.35
N ASN A 301 -4.78 -25.61 4.91
CA ASN A 301 -5.13 -27.00 5.29
C ASN A 301 -4.07 -27.68 6.17
N ALA A 302 -2.82 -27.21 6.14
CA ALA A 302 -1.73 -27.80 6.89
C ALA A 302 -1.64 -27.22 8.31
N PRO A 303 -1.31 -28.05 9.33
CA PRO A 303 -1.07 -27.56 10.67
C PRO A 303 0.08 -26.55 10.68
N SER A 304 0.02 -25.58 11.59
CA SER A 304 1.09 -24.60 11.74
C SER A 304 2.40 -25.30 12.12
N PRO A 305 3.53 -25.00 11.45
CA PRO A 305 4.83 -25.56 11.82
C PRO A 305 5.32 -25.07 13.19
N ARG A 306 4.62 -24.10 13.80
CA ARG A 306 4.90 -23.58 15.14
C ARG A 306 3.90 -24.09 16.21
N ALA A 307 2.94 -24.93 15.83
CA ALA A 307 1.98 -25.54 16.75
C ALA A 307 2.54 -26.80 17.40
#